data_AF-A0A7G8EM06-F1
#
_entry.id   AF-A0A7G8EM06-F1
#
_cell.length_a   1.000
_cell.length_b   1.000
_cell.length_c   1.000
_cell.angle_alpha   90.00
_cell.angle_beta   90.00
_cell.angle_gamma   90.00
#
_symmetry.space_group_name_H-M   'P 1'
#
loop_
_entity.id
_entity.type
_entity.pdbx_description
1 polymer ?
#
loop_
_entity_poly.entity_id
_entity_poly.type
_entity_poly.pdbx_seq_one_letter_code
_entity_poly.pdbx_strand_id
1 'polypeptide(L)'
;MRRRILQDLAETAPLALLVGALVGMVMVRLLTASVGESSNESLEVLVLGSLQLVTPMGVSLIWICRCAPLRLAHAVRRLDRAAPSTTALRWLRGQRGELGAAVCSAMLLVPWFEGGLLLGGLLATPRAGLGLVSEVHELIGLMEASDLLRCLLRAGVLTGAAQCVCLRKAAQANDRQAELAPLLADALPECLLVVVGLEVVWLTLLTPLHGTYA
;
A
#
# COMPACT_ATOMS: atom_id res chain seq x y z
N MET A 1 10.31 6.32 15.95
CA MET A 1 10.02 5.51 14.75
C MET A 1 9.07 4.35 15.06
N ARG A 2 9.47 3.36 15.86
CA ARG A 2 8.64 2.19 16.25
C ARG A 2 7.20 2.52 16.69
N ARG A 3 7.01 3.44 17.63
CA ARG A 3 5.66 3.81 18.12
C ARG A 3 4.73 4.32 17.00
N ARG A 4 5.26 5.07 16.03
CA ARG A 4 4.46 5.58 14.90
C ARG A 4 4.08 4.46 13.94
N ILE A 5 5.02 3.58 13.63
CA ILE A 5 4.75 2.41 12.79
C ILE A 5 3.63 1.56 13.41
N LEU A 6 3.69 1.32 14.72
CA LEU A 6 2.65 0.55 15.42
C LEU A 6 1.29 1.27 15.46
N GLN A 7 1.28 2.60 15.59
CA GLN A 7 0.05 3.40 15.54
C GLN A 7 -0.57 3.36 14.15
N ASP A 8 0.23 3.62 13.10
CA ASP A 8 -0.21 3.55 11.71
C ASP A 8 -0.79 2.15 11.42
N LEU A 9 -0.09 1.09 11.83
CA LEU A 9 -0.52 -0.29 11.65
C LEU A 9 -1.82 -0.60 12.41
N ALA A 10 -1.93 -0.21 13.68
CA ALA A 10 -3.13 -0.49 14.48
C ALA A 10 -4.39 0.17 13.90
N GLU A 11 -4.25 1.36 13.34
CA GLU A 11 -5.37 2.12 12.76
C GLU A 11 -5.72 1.68 11.33
N THR A 12 -4.75 1.17 10.57
CA THR A 12 -4.95 0.87 9.14
C THR A 12 -5.01 -0.61 8.82
N ALA A 13 -4.49 -1.50 9.65
CA ALA A 13 -4.55 -2.95 9.44
C ALA A 13 -5.99 -3.49 9.34
N PRO A 14 -6.95 -3.10 10.19
CA PRO A 14 -8.33 -3.56 10.06
C PRO A 14 -8.96 -3.12 8.74
N LEU A 15 -8.69 -1.88 8.31
CA LEU A 15 -9.15 -1.37 7.04
C LEU A 15 -8.49 -2.10 5.87
N ALA A 16 -7.18 -2.37 5.94
CA ALA A 16 -6.46 -3.10 4.92
C ALA A 16 -7.00 -4.52 4.75
N LEU A 17 -7.29 -5.20 5.85
CA LEU A 17 -7.89 -6.53 5.84
C LEU A 17 -9.30 -6.52 5.22
N LEU A 18 -10.14 -5.54 5.59
CA LEU A 18 -11.50 -5.42 5.04
C LEU A 18 -11.51 -5.06 3.55
N VAL A 19 -10.69 -4.08 3.14
CA VAL A 19 -10.57 -3.68 1.74
C VAL A 19 -9.98 -4.81 0.92
N GLY A 20 -8.93 -5.48 1.43
CA GLY A 20 -8.37 -6.68 0.82
C GLY A 20 -9.45 -7.73 0.58
N ALA A 21 -10.23 -8.07 1.61
CA ALA A 21 -11.30 -9.07 1.49
C ALA A 21 -12.37 -8.69 0.47
N LEU A 22 -12.78 -7.42 0.43
CA LEU A 22 -13.74 -6.96 -0.56
C LEU A 22 -13.17 -7.04 -1.98
N VAL A 23 -11.91 -6.63 -2.18
CA VAL A 23 -11.23 -6.72 -3.48
C VAL A 23 -11.07 -8.17 -3.92
N GLY A 24 -10.63 -9.06 -3.03
CA GLY A 24 -10.48 -10.49 -3.33
C GLY A 24 -11.82 -11.13 -3.73
N MET A 25 -12.89 -10.84 -3.00
CA MET A 25 -14.23 -11.32 -3.33
C MET A 25 -14.71 -10.82 -4.70
N VAL A 26 -14.49 -9.54 -5.01
CA VAL A 26 -14.85 -8.95 -6.30
C VAL A 26 -14.04 -9.56 -7.44
N MET A 27 -12.72 -9.70 -7.27
CA MET A 27 -11.85 -10.27 -8.29
C MET A 27 -12.21 -11.71 -8.63
N VAL A 28 -12.42 -12.57 -7.62
CA VAL A 28 -12.83 -13.97 -7.85
C VAL A 28 -14.18 -14.04 -8.56
N ARG A 29 -15.15 -13.21 -8.16
CA ARG A 29 -16.46 -13.14 -8.84
C ARG A 29 -16.34 -12.66 -10.29
N LEU A 30 -15.46 -11.71 -10.56
CA LEU A 30 -15.22 -11.24 -11.93
C LEU A 30 -14.55 -12.31 -12.77
N LEU A 31 -13.52 -13.00 -12.26
CA LEU A 31 -12.81 -14.05 -12.98
C LEU A 31 -13.74 -15.23 -13.31
N THR A 32 -14.48 -15.73 -12.31
CA THR A 32 -15.46 -16.81 -12.51
C THR A 32 -16.58 -16.43 -13.48
N ALA A 33 -17.08 -15.18 -13.44
CA ALA A 33 -18.15 -14.74 -14.32
C ALA A 33 -17.69 -14.41 -15.74
N SER A 34 -16.46 -13.93 -15.94
CA SER A 34 -15.97 -13.45 -17.24
C SER A 34 -15.17 -14.47 -18.03
N VAL A 35 -14.41 -15.34 -17.35
CA VAL A 35 -13.51 -16.31 -18.00
C VAL A 35 -14.10 -17.72 -18.01
N GLY A 36 -15.11 -18.00 -17.16
CA GLY A 36 -15.66 -19.35 -17.00
C GLY A 36 -14.65 -20.33 -16.41
N GLU A 37 -13.56 -19.82 -15.83
CA GLU A 37 -12.55 -20.60 -15.12
C GLU A 37 -13.18 -21.38 -13.96
N SER A 38 -12.58 -22.51 -13.66
CA SER A 38 -12.91 -23.23 -12.44
C SER A 38 -12.59 -22.33 -11.23
N SER A 39 -13.35 -22.48 -10.13
CA SER A 39 -13.10 -21.75 -8.88
C SER A 39 -11.66 -21.87 -8.37
N ASN A 40 -10.97 -22.93 -8.79
CA ASN A 40 -9.59 -23.20 -8.39
C ASN A 40 -8.59 -22.33 -9.14
N GLU A 41 -8.70 -22.26 -10.47
CA GLU A 41 -7.83 -21.44 -11.33
C GLU A 41 -7.97 -19.96 -11.00
N SER A 42 -9.19 -19.47 -10.76
CA SER A 42 -9.42 -18.07 -10.40
C SER A 42 -8.77 -17.65 -9.07
N LEU A 43 -8.59 -18.57 -8.12
CA LEU A 43 -7.87 -18.31 -6.87
C LEU A 43 -6.36 -18.30 -7.07
N GLU A 44 -5.82 -19.13 -7.96
CA GLU A 44 -4.39 -19.13 -8.29
C GLU A 44 -4.01 -17.85 -9.05
N VAL A 45 -4.82 -17.47 -10.03
CA VAL A 45 -4.70 -16.20 -10.76
C VAL A 45 -4.81 -15.01 -9.80
N LEU A 46 -5.70 -15.09 -8.82
CA LEU A 46 -5.81 -14.07 -7.78
C LEU A 46 -4.49 -13.92 -6.99
N VAL A 47 -3.92 -15.02 -6.49
CA VAL A 47 -2.66 -14.99 -5.70
C VAL A 47 -1.49 -14.43 -6.50
N LEU A 48 -1.34 -14.86 -7.76
CA LEU A 48 -0.23 -14.43 -8.60
C LEU A 48 -0.41 -12.97 -9.06
N GLY A 49 -1.63 -12.60 -9.44
CA GLY A 49 -1.95 -11.24 -9.88
C GLY A 49 -1.98 -10.21 -8.74
N SER A 50 -2.35 -10.63 -7.53
CA SER A 50 -2.47 -9.73 -6.38
C SER A 50 -1.11 -9.16 -5.98
N LEU A 51 -0.11 -10.04 -5.84
CA LEU A 51 1.25 -9.67 -5.42
C LEU A 51 1.93 -8.71 -6.39
N GLN A 52 1.65 -8.84 -7.69
CA GLN A 52 2.29 -8.01 -8.70
C GLN A 52 1.71 -6.60 -8.77
N LEU A 53 0.40 -6.44 -8.58
CA LEU A 53 -0.30 -5.18 -8.88
C LEU A 53 -1.26 -4.75 -7.76
N VAL A 54 -2.20 -5.62 -7.40
CA VAL A 54 -3.34 -5.24 -6.56
C VAL A 54 -2.91 -4.86 -5.16
N THR A 55 -2.02 -5.65 -4.56
CA THR A 55 -1.55 -5.48 -3.19
C THR A 55 -0.64 -4.29 -3.00
N PRO A 56 0.44 -4.07 -3.80
CA PRO A 56 1.26 -2.88 -3.65
C PRO A 56 0.46 -1.59 -3.87
N MET A 57 -0.43 -1.58 -4.87
CA MET A 57 -1.29 -0.43 -5.15
C MET A 57 -2.33 -0.20 -4.05
N GLY A 58 -3.04 -1.26 -3.64
CA GLY A 58 -4.06 -1.22 -2.60
C GLY A 58 -3.51 -0.71 -1.27
N VAL A 59 -2.35 -1.23 -0.85
CA VAL A 59 -1.65 -0.78 0.37
C VAL A 59 -1.26 0.70 0.26
N SER A 60 -0.69 1.14 -0.85
CA SER A 60 -0.33 2.55 -1.04
C SER A 60 -1.54 3.48 -1.03
N LEU A 61 -2.66 3.08 -1.66
CA LEU A 61 -3.90 3.85 -1.64
C LEU A 61 -4.49 3.96 -0.21
N ILE A 62 -4.54 2.86 0.54
CA ILE A 62 -4.98 2.87 1.93
C ILE A 62 -4.10 3.83 2.76
N TRP A 63 -2.79 3.75 2.57
CA TRP A 63 -1.85 4.61 3.26
C TRP A 63 -2.05 6.09 2.89
N ILE A 64 -2.26 6.40 1.60
CA ILE A 64 -2.54 7.77 1.13
C ILE A 64 -3.83 8.29 1.76
N CYS A 65 -4.89 7.49 1.79
CA CYS A 65 -6.18 7.92 2.32
C CYS A 65 -6.20 8.09 3.85
N ARG A 66 -5.38 7.33 4.58
CA ARG A 66 -5.43 7.29 6.06
C ARG A 66 -4.22 7.93 6.73
N CYS A 67 -3.01 7.55 6.33
CA CYS A 67 -1.78 7.95 6.99
C CYS A 67 -1.24 9.29 6.45
N ALA A 68 -1.34 9.54 5.15
CA ALA A 68 -0.81 10.77 4.55
C ALA A 68 -1.41 12.05 5.18
N PRO A 69 -2.72 12.16 5.44
CA PRO A 69 -3.29 13.35 6.06
C PRO A 69 -2.74 13.64 7.44
N LEU A 70 -2.65 12.59 8.27
CA LEU A 70 -2.13 12.67 9.63
C LEU A 70 -0.64 13.07 9.63
N ARG A 71 0.13 12.49 8.71
CA ARG A 71 1.57 12.76 8.57
C ARG A 71 1.84 14.15 8.04
N LEU A 72 1.05 14.64 7.09
CA LEU A 72 1.13 16.02 6.60
C LEU A 72 0.82 17.01 7.73
N ALA A 73 -0.27 16.79 8.47
CA ALA A 73 -0.64 17.64 9.61
C ALA A 73 0.45 17.68 10.69
N HIS A 74 1.06 16.53 11.01
CA HIS A 74 2.17 16.46 11.94
C HIS A 74 3.43 17.16 11.43
N ALA A 75 3.73 17.06 10.14
CA ALA A 75 4.89 17.71 9.53
C ALA A 75 4.75 19.24 9.58
N VAL A 76 3.59 19.79 9.24
CA VAL A 76 3.29 21.23 9.31
C VAL A 76 3.44 21.75 10.75
N ARG A 77 2.76 21.11 11.73
CA ARG A 77 2.84 21.53 13.15
C ARG A 77 4.25 21.48 13.75
N ARG A 78 5.14 20.64 13.21
CA ARG A 78 6.53 20.54 13.64
C ARG A 78 7.37 21.69 13.12
N LEU A 79 7.08 22.14 11.90
CA LEU A 79 7.74 23.29 11.27
C LEU A 79 7.39 24.57 12.02
N ASP A 80 6.11 24.78 12.37
CA ASP A 80 5.65 25.96 13.13
C ASP A 80 6.34 26.12 14.51
N ARG A 81 6.79 25.01 15.11
CA ARG A 81 7.39 24.99 16.46
C ARG A 81 8.92 25.05 16.46
N ALA A 82 9.58 24.96 15.31
CA ALA A 82 11.04 24.93 15.23
C ALA A 82 11.61 26.35 15.06
N ALA A 83 12.44 26.80 16.01
CA ALA A 83 13.12 28.10 15.94
C ALA A 83 14.03 28.20 14.70
N PRO A 84 14.14 29.37 14.05
CA PRO A 84 14.74 29.53 12.72
C PRO A 84 16.25 29.26 12.60
N SER A 85 17.00 29.11 13.71
CA SER A 85 18.47 29.21 13.70
C SER A 85 19.25 27.87 13.71
N THR A 86 18.62 26.69 13.70
CA THR A 86 19.34 25.39 13.81
C THR A 86 18.87 24.30 12.83
N THR A 87 18.22 24.69 11.74
CA THR A 87 17.08 23.94 11.18
C THR A 87 17.38 22.99 10.02
N ALA A 88 18.40 23.19 9.18
CA ALA A 88 18.57 22.37 7.98
C ALA A 88 18.94 20.91 8.25
N LEU A 89 19.98 20.64 9.05
CA LEU A 89 20.46 19.29 9.36
C LEU A 89 19.47 18.49 10.22
N ARG A 90 18.78 19.15 11.15
CA ARG A 90 17.78 18.51 12.02
C ARG A 90 16.49 18.20 11.25
N TRP A 91 16.12 19.04 10.29
CA TRP A 91 15.02 18.79 9.36
C TRP A 91 15.33 17.63 8.42
N LEU A 92 16.51 17.61 7.79
CA LEU A 92 16.98 16.49 6.95
C LEU A 92 17.00 15.14 7.68
N ARG A 93 17.49 15.10 8.93
CA ARG A 93 17.44 13.89 9.76
C ARG A 93 16.01 13.49 10.13
N GLY A 94 15.14 14.46 10.42
CA GLY A 94 13.73 14.22 10.70
C GLY A 94 13.00 13.58 9.52
N GLN A 95 13.25 14.08 8.31
CA GLN A 95 12.64 13.57 7.07
C GLN A 95 13.01 12.11 6.78
N ARG A 96 14.28 11.73 6.95
CA ARG A 96 14.71 10.34 6.74
C ARG A 96 13.98 9.36 7.67
N GLY A 97 13.77 9.74 8.92
CA GLY A 97 13.02 8.93 9.89
C GLY A 97 11.53 8.82 9.56
N GLU A 98 10.93 9.87 8.99
CA GLU A 98 9.51 9.87 8.59
C GLU A 98 9.28 9.07 7.30
N LEU A 99 10.19 9.18 6.35
CA LEU A 99 10.23 8.35 5.14
C LEU A 99 10.42 6.87 5.48
N GLY A 100 11.43 6.54 6.29
CA GLY A 100 11.64 5.16 6.75
C GLY A 100 10.42 4.61 7.49
N ALA A 101 9.76 5.43 8.32
CA ALA A 101 8.53 5.01 8.99
C ALA A 101 7.37 4.77 8.01
N ALA A 102 7.24 5.56 6.94
CA ALA A 102 6.21 5.36 5.92
C ALA A 102 6.43 4.06 5.13
N VAL A 103 7.66 3.85 4.67
CA VAL A 103 8.08 2.64 3.94
C VAL A 103 7.84 1.40 4.79
N CYS A 104 8.34 1.38 6.04
CA CYS A 104 8.14 0.24 6.92
C CYS A 104 6.66 0.01 7.26
N SER A 105 5.85 1.07 7.44
CA SER A 105 4.41 0.90 7.70
C SER A 105 3.70 0.26 6.50
N ALA A 106 4.03 0.67 5.27
CA ALA A 106 3.45 0.08 4.07
C ALA A 106 3.84 -1.39 3.91
N MET A 107 5.12 -1.72 4.08
CA MET A 107 5.59 -3.11 4.03
C MET A 107 4.87 -3.99 5.06
N LEU A 108 4.66 -3.49 6.27
CA LEU A 108 3.95 -4.24 7.31
C LEU A 108 2.44 -4.33 7.06
N LEU A 109 1.85 -3.50 6.20
CA LEU A 109 0.44 -3.56 5.82
C LEU A 109 0.15 -4.60 4.73
N VAL A 110 1.14 -4.94 3.90
CA VAL A 110 1.03 -5.99 2.87
C VAL A 110 0.42 -7.29 3.40
N PRO A 111 0.93 -7.92 4.49
CA PRO A 111 0.34 -9.18 4.97
C PRO A 111 -1.11 -9.04 5.44
N TRP A 112 -1.53 -7.86 5.94
CA TRP A 112 -2.92 -7.64 6.34
C TRP A 112 -3.84 -7.51 5.13
N PHE A 113 -3.39 -6.78 4.11
CA PHE A 113 -4.14 -6.63 2.88
C PHE A 113 -4.24 -7.95 2.12
N GLU A 114 -3.11 -8.64 1.93
CA GLU A 114 -3.04 -9.92 1.23
C GLU A 114 -3.85 -10.99 1.98
N GLY A 115 -3.68 -11.08 3.30
CA GLY A 115 -4.47 -12.00 4.11
C GLY A 115 -5.97 -11.75 4.00
N GLY A 116 -6.39 -10.48 4.00
CA GLY A 116 -7.76 -10.09 3.70
C GLY A 116 -8.21 -10.55 2.32
N LEU A 117 -7.41 -10.27 1.30
CA LEU A 117 -7.67 -10.61 -0.10
C LEU A 117 -7.86 -12.10 -0.32
N LEU A 118 -6.99 -12.94 0.24
CA LEU A 118 -7.12 -14.39 0.17
C LEU A 118 -8.37 -14.88 0.89
N LEU A 119 -8.63 -14.40 2.12
CA LEU A 119 -9.83 -14.78 2.88
C LEU A 119 -11.11 -14.37 2.15
N GLY A 120 -11.14 -13.17 1.56
CA GLY A 120 -12.28 -12.68 0.79
C GLY A 120 -12.52 -13.47 -0.49
N GLY A 121 -11.46 -13.83 -1.21
CA GLY A 121 -11.54 -14.69 -2.39
C GLY A 121 -12.06 -16.09 -2.03
N LEU A 122 -11.50 -16.70 -0.99
CA LEU A 122 -11.93 -18.03 -0.50
C LEU A 122 -13.39 -18.06 -0.07
N LEU A 123 -13.85 -17.03 0.67
CA LEU A 123 -15.26 -16.92 1.07
C LEU A 123 -16.21 -16.73 -0.11
N ALA A 124 -15.72 -16.22 -1.25
CA ALA A 124 -16.52 -16.08 -2.46
C ALA A 124 -16.71 -17.41 -3.20
N THR A 125 -15.73 -18.32 -3.10
CA THR A 125 -15.72 -19.62 -3.80
C THR A 125 -15.15 -20.73 -2.90
N PRO A 126 -15.88 -21.15 -1.85
CA PRO A 126 -15.41 -22.23 -0.98
C PRO A 126 -15.30 -23.54 -1.76
N ARG A 127 -14.15 -24.22 -1.74
CA ARG A 127 -14.02 -25.53 -2.41
C ARG A 127 -14.73 -26.59 -1.56
N ALA A 128 -15.55 -27.41 -2.19
CA ALA A 128 -16.23 -28.50 -1.50
C ALA A 128 -15.23 -29.61 -1.15
N GLY A 129 -14.90 -29.79 0.13
CA GLY A 129 -14.16 -30.96 0.63
C GLY A 129 -12.81 -30.69 1.29
N LEU A 130 -12.28 -29.46 1.22
CA LEU A 130 -11.11 -29.04 1.98
C LEU A 130 -11.52 -28.10 3.11
N GLY A 131 -10.84 -28.19 4.26
CA GLY A 131 -11.01 -27.21 5.32
C GLY A 131 -10.38 -25.89 4.90
N LEU A 132 -10.98 -24.75 5.31
CA LEU A 132 -10.50 -23.40 4.97
C LEU A 132 -9.01 -23.18 5.30
N VAL A 133 -8.51 -23.82 6.37
CA VAL A 133 -7.09 -23.78 6.75
C VAL A 133 -6.19 -24.48 5.73
N SER A 134 -6.64 -25.59 5.16
CA SER A 134 -5.89 -26.34 4.14
C SER A 134 -5.82 -25.55 2.84
N GLU A 135 -6.92 -24.92 2.42
CA GLU A 135 -6.95 -24.09 1.22
C GLU A 135 -6.04 -22.86 1.34
N VAL A 136 -6.07 -22.19 2.50
CA VAL A 136 -5.13 -21.08 2.78
C VAL A 136 -3.68 -21.56 2.70
N HIS A 137 -3.37 -22.74 3.24
CA HIS A 137 -2.00 -23.27 3.22
C HIS A 137 -1.53 -23.60 1.80
N GLU A 138 -2.40 -24.17 0.96
CA GLU A 138 -2.12 -24.40 -0.46
C GLU A 138 -1.87 -23.08 -1.20
N LEU A 139 -2.72 -22.07 -1.01
CA LEU A 139 -2.56 -20.77 -1.67
C LEU A 139 -1.28 -20.04 -1.23
N ILE A 140 -0.92 -20.11 0.06
CA ILE A 140 0.36 -19.58 0.54
C ILE A 140 1.54 -20.31 -0.10
N GLY A 141 1.41 -21.62 -0.35
CA GLY A 141 2.42 -22.43 -1.02
C GLY A 141 2.73 -21.97 -2.46
N LEU A 142 1.77 -21.30 -3.12
CA LEU A 142 1.96 -20.73 -4.46
C LEU A 142 2.72 -19.40 -4.44
N MET A 143 2.87 -18.77 -3.28
CA MET A 143 3.54 -17.48 -3.16
C MET A 143 5.05 -17.68 -3.04
N GLU A 144 5.79 -17.37 -4.10
CA GLU A 144 7.25 -17.36 -4.02
C GLU A 144 7.73 -16.24 -3.09
N ALA A 145 8.77 -16.53 -2.29
CA ALA A 145 9.40 -15.53 -1.42
C ALA A 145 9.98 -14.33 -2.22
N SER A 146 10.39 -14.58 -3.47
CA SER A 146 10.86 -13.59 -4.44
C SER A 146 9.78 -12.55 -4.75
N ASP A 147 8.56 -13.00 -5.02
CA ASP A 147 7.42 -12.16 -5.40
C ASP A 147 6.85 -11.42 -4.19
N LEU A 148 6.81 -12.08 -3.02
CA LEU A 148 6.46 -11.40 -1.77
C LEU A 148 7.45 -10.27 -1.47
N LEU A 149 8.76 -10.51 -1.62
CA LEU A 149 9.78 -9.48 -1.41
C LEU A 149 9.63 -8.33 -2.40
N ARG A 150 9.38 -8.62 -3.69
CA ARG A 150 9.10 -7.60 -4.71
C ARG A 150 7.86 -6.78 -4.37
N CYS A 151 6.77 -7.42 -3.95
CA CYS A 151 5.55 -6.77 -3.51
C CYS A 151 5.80 -5.82 -2.34
N LEU A 152 6.52 -6.28 -1.31
CA LEU A 152 6.91 -5.47 -0.15
C LEU A 152 7.73 -4.25 -0.56
N LEU A 153 8.76 -4.45 -1.38
CA LEU A 153 9.62 -3.37 -1.86
C LEU A 153 8.83 -2.37 -2.70
N ARG A 154 7.96 -2.85 -3.59
CA ARG A 154 7.12 -2.02 -4.45
C ARG A 154 6.15 -1.17 -3.63
N ALA A 155 5.41 -1.77 -2.69
CA ALA A 155 4.55 -1.04 -1.75
C ALA A 155 5.33 0.01 -0.95
N GLY A 156 6.55 -0.33 -0.53
CA GLY A 156 7.47 0.59 0.14
C GLY A 156 7.88 1.77 -0.73
N VAL A 157 8.28 1.53 -1.98
CA VAL A 157 8.71 2.56 -2.94
C VAL A 157 7.57 3.51 -3.28
N LEU A 158 6.39 2.97 -3.63
CA LEU A 158 5.19 3.76 -3.95
C LEU A 158 4.81 4.66 -2.76
N THR A 159 4.75 4.09 -1.57
CA THR A 159 4.40 4.85 -0.35
C THR A 159 5.48 5.85 0.04
N GLY A 160 6.75 5.51 -0.17
CA GLY A 160 7.88 6.42 0.04
C GLY A 160 7.79 7.65 -0.87
N ALA A 161 7.42 7.46 -2.15
CA ALA A 161 7.19 8.54 -3.09
C ALA A 161 6.03 9.45 -2.66
N ALA A 162 4.91 8.87 -2.21
CA ALA A 162 3.79 9.64 -1.65
C ALA A 162 4.21 10.44 -0.39
N GLN A 163 5.00 9.84 0.52
CA GLN A 163 5.52 10.55 1.69
C GLN A 163 6.45 11.71 1.29
N CYS A 164 7.25 11.57 0.23
CA CYS A 164 8.06 12.67 -0.30
C CYS A 164 7.19 13.86 -0.73
N VAL A 165 6.06 13.60 -1.40
CA VAL A 165 5.08 14.65 -1.75
C VAL A 165 4.56 15.34 -0.49
N CYS A 166 4.15 14.59 0.53
CA CYS A 166 3.68 15.17 1.80
C CYS A 166 4.76 16.05 2.47
N LEU A 167 6.01 15.58 2.51
CA LEU A 167 7.12 16.34 3.10
C LEU A 167 7.41 17.63 2.31
N ARG A 168 7.33 17.57 0.97
CA ARG A 168 7.49 18.72 0.08
C ARG A 168 6.40 19.76 0.31
N LYS A 169 5.13 19.33 0.39
CA LYS A 169 3.98 20.21 0.68
C LYS A 169 4.07 20.82 2.08
N ALA A 170 4.47 20.04 3.09
CA ALA A 170 4.68 20.56 4.45
C ALA A 170 5.74 21.66 4.49
N ALA A 171 6.84 21.50 3.74
CA ALA A 171 7.90 22.51 3.65
C ALA A 171 7.38 23.82 3.05
N GLN A 172 6.57 23.74 2.00
CA GLN A 172 5.97 24.90 1.32
C GLN A 172 4.92 25.62 2.19
N ALA A 173 4.24 24.90 3.09
CA ALA A 173 3.24 25.47 3.98
C ALA A 173 3.85 26.46 5.00
N ASN A 174 5.08 26.20 5.45
CA ASN A 174 5.80 27.04 6.40
C ASN A 174 6.06 28.46 5.85
N ASP A 175 6.24 28.57 4.54
CA ASP A 175 6.49 29.85 3.89
C ASP A 175 5.20 30.67 3.66
N ARG A 176 4.01 30.07 3.84
CA ARG A 176 2.73 30.66 3.40
C ARG A 176 1.63 30.78 4.47
N GLN A 177 1.88 30.40 5.73
CA GLN A 177 0.83 30.28 6.76
C GLN A 177 -0.42 29.53 6.23
N ALA A 178 -0.19 28.47 5.47
CA ALA A 178 -1.27 27.79 4.76
C ALA A 178 -2.17 27.00 5.71
N GLU A 179 -3.49 27.15 5.55
CA GLU A 179 -4.46 26.31 6.24
C GLU A 179 -4.29 24.83 5.84
N LEU A 180 -4.51 23.91 6.78
CA LEU A 180 -4.25 22.48 6.57
C LEU A 180 -5.19 21.84 5.54
N ALA A 181 -6.45 22.28 5.48
CA ALA A 181 -7.46 21.74 4.57
C ALA A 181 -7.09 21.92 3.07
N PRO A 182 -6.75 23.13 2.57
CA PRO A 182 -6.33 23.28 1.19
C PRO A 182 -5.02 22.56 0.88
N LEU A 183 -4.10 22.47 1.85
CA LEU A 183 -2.86 21.71 1.68
C LEU A 183 -3.12 20.22 1.48
N LEU A 184 -4.09 19.65 2.19
CA LEU A 184 -4.52 18.25 2.04
C LEU A 184 -5.22 18.01 0.71
N ALA A 185 -6.12 18.92 0.32
CA ALA A 185 -6.85 18.84 -0.94
C ALA A 185 -5.91 18.86 -2.16
N ASP A 186 -4.78 19.56 -2.05
CA ASP A 186 -3.74 19.62 -3.08
C ASP A 186 -2.74 18.45 -2.99
N ALA A 187 -2.39 17.99 -1.79
CA ALA A 187 -1.43 16.91 -1.60
C ALA A 187 -1.96 15.53 -2.00
N LEU A 188 -3.22 15.20 -1.69
CA LEU A 188 -3.78 13.86 -1.95
C LEU A 188 -3.83 13.49 -3.44
N PRO A 189 -4.35 14.35 -4.34
CA PRO A 189 -4.32 14.08 -5.78
C PRO A 189 -2.90 13.92 -6.32
N GLU A 190 -1.95 14.71 -5.81
CA GLU A 190 -0.55 14.61 -6.24
C GLU A 190 0.10 13.30 -5.76
N CYS A 191 -0.16 12.87 -4.53
CA CYS A 191 0.27 11.55 -4.05
C CYS A 191 -0.29 10.42 -4.93
N LEU A 192 -1.58 10.49 -5.27
CA LEU A 192 -2.24 9.54 -6.17
C LEU A 192 -1.57 9.52 -7.55
N LEU A 193 -1.34 10.69 -8.15
CA LEU A 193 -0.74 10.82 -9.48
C LEU A 193 0.70 10.28 -9.50
N VAL A 194 1.48 10.56 -8.45
CA VAL A 194 2.85 10.02 -8.31
C VAL A 194 2.84 8.51 -8.16
N VAL A 195 1.94 7.96 -7.34
CA VAL A 195 1.85 6.50 -7.13
C VAL A 195 1.37 5.79 -8.39
N VAL A 196 0.30 6.27 -9.04
CA VAL A 196 -0.18 5.72 -10.31
C VAL A 196 0.90 5.83 -11.39
N GLY A 197 1.54 6.99 -11.51
CA GLY A 197 2.60 7.22 -12.50
C GLY A 197 3.78 6.28 -12.28
N LEU A 198 4.24 6.13 -11.03
CA LEU A 198 5.33 5.22 -10.69
C LEU A 198 4.95 3.76 -10.94
N GLU A 199 3.69 3.40 -10.70
CA GLU A 199 3.15 2.07 -10.97
C GLU A 199 3.15 1.75 -12.48
N VAL A 200 2.72 2.69 -13.32
CA VAL A 200 2.78 2.55 -14.78
C VAL A 200 4.23 2.42 -15.26
N VAL A 201 5.14 3.24 -14.74
CA VAL A 201 6.59 3.15 -15.03
C VAL A 201 7.13 1.77 -14.65
N TRP A 202 6.73 1.24 -13.50
CA TRP A 202 7.18 -0.06 -13.03
C TRP A 202 6.66 -1.23 -13.90
N LEU A 203 5.38 -1.19 -14.28
CA LEU A 203 4.78 -2.20 -15.16
C LEU A 203 5.32 -2.14 -16.60
N THR A 204 5.79 -0.98 -17.06
CA THR A 204 6.27 -0.81 -18.44
C THR A 204 7.77 -1.05 -18.58
N LEU A 205 8.57 -0.69 -17.59
CA LEU A 205 10.04 -0.72 -17.67
C LEU A 205 10.71 -1.83 -16.86
N LEU A 206 10.12 -2.22 -15.71
CA LEU A 206 10.78 -3.11 -14.74
C LEU A 206 10.18 -4.51 -14.71
N THR A 207 8.92 -4.64 -15.12
CA THR A 207 8.22 -5.92 -15.22
C THR A 207 7.91 -6.13 -16.69
N PRO A 208 8.69 -6.90 -17.45
CA PRO A 208 8.26 -7.26 -18.79
C PRO A 208 6.89 -7.95 -18.67
N LEU A 209 5.88 -7.47 -19.40
CA LEU A 209 4.62 -8.19 -19.68
C LEU A 209 4.85 -9.45 -20.55
N HIS A 210 6.02 -10.10 -20.40
CA HIS A 210 6.29 -11.37 -21.03
C HIS A 210 5.63 -12.43 -20.14
N GLY A 211 4.51 -12.94 -20.63
CA GLY A 211 3.83 -14.08 -20.05
C GLY A 211 4.83 -15.22 -19.84
N THR A 212 5.08 -15.55 -18.58
CA THR A 212 5.56 -16.87 -18.19
C THR A 212 4.34 -17.77 -18.03
N TYR A 213 3.67 -18.03 -19.15
CA TYR A 213 3.07 -19.33 -19.40
C TYR A 213 4.10 -20.08 -20.23
N ALA A 214 5.04 -20.75 -19.56
CA ALA A 214 5.92 -21.74 -20.15
C ALA A 214 5.71 -23.05 -19.39
#